data_AF-A0A519KHT7-F1
#
_entry.id   AF-A0A519KHT7-F1
#
_cell.length_a   1.000
_cell.length_b   1.000
_cell.length_c   1.000
_cell.angle_alpha   90.00
_cell.angle_beta   90.00
_cell.angle_gamma   90.00
#
_symmetry.space_group_name_H-M   'P 1'
#
loop_
_entity.id
_entity.type
_entity.pdbx_description
1 polymer ?
#
loop_
_entity_poly.entity_id
_entity_poly.type
_entity_poly.pdbx_seq_one_letter_code
_entity_poly.pdbx_strand_id
1 'polypeptide(L)'
;MNGNILTKQKYAVAIWHSAGKGKSESARQFALELLAAYPVHTSIIPTPAVVPAANDFRLVVGVNGKIVAVESQGDPYTGLQQRLEDLALKHSAELIVCTCRTRGETVDAVSNLRSHGFEIIWTSTYELDGAAQQVIANNAKGRHILNLLQVLGII
;
A
#
# COMPACT_ATOMS: atom_id res chain seq x y z
N MET A 1 -30.24 13.11 20.71
CA MET A 1 -28.86 13.45 20.33
C MET A 1 -28.24 12.22 19.69
N ASN A 2 -28.42 12.04 18.38
CA ASN A 2 -27.78 10.93 17.66
C ASN A 2 -26.41 11.43 17.21
N GLY A 3 -25.40 11.15 18.05
CA GLY A 3 -24.00 11.38 17.71
C GLY A 3 -23.66 10.54 16.50
N ASN A 4 -23.57 11.19 15.34
CA ASN A 4 -23.01 10.60 14.14
C ASN A 4 -21.51 10.48 14.37
N ILE A 5 -21.08 9.39 15.01
CA ILE A 5 -19.66 9.05 15.08
C ILE A 5 -19.30 8.70 13.64
N LEU A 6 -18.74 9.67 12.91
CA LEU A 6 -18.06 9.40 11.65
C LEU A 6 -16.94 8.41 11.98
N THR A 7 -17.18 7.12 11.80
CA THR A 7 -16.13 6.11 11.88
C THR A 7 -15.08 6.51 10.86
N LYS A 8 -13.86 6.76 11.33
CA LYS A 8 -12.72 7.11 10.48
C LYS A 8 -12.53 5.96 9.47
N GLN A 9 -12.92 6.19 8.22
CA GLN A 9 -12.92 5.18 7.17
C GLN A 9 -11.48 4.78 6.85
N LYS A 10 -11.17 3.47 6.94
CA LYS A 10 -9.85 2.93 6.62
C LYS A 10 -9.84 2.39 5.19
N TYR A 11 -8.70 2.50 4.52
CA TYR A 11 -8.55 2.10 3.12
C TYR A 11 -7.35 1.19 2.89
N ALA A 12 -7.52 0.18 2.05
CA ALA A 12 -6.42 -0.64 1.57
C ALA A 12 -6.35 -0.55 0.05
N VAL A 13 -5.18 -0.28 -0.51
CA VAL A 13 -4.91 -0.37 -1.94
C VAL A 13 -4.19 -1.68 -2.20
N ALA A 14 -4.84 -2.58 -2.93
CA ALA A 14 -4.31 -3.89 -3.29
C ALA A 14 -3.78 -3.86 -4.72
N ILE A 15 -2.45 -3.84 -4.87
CA ILE A 15 -1.76 -3.92 -6.16
C ILE A 15 -1.62 -5.39 -6.55
N TRP A 16 -2.49 -5.88 -7.42
CA TRP A 16 -2.56 -7.29 -7.80
C TRP A 16 -2.03 -7.53 -9.22
N HIS A 17 -1.32 -8.65 -9.40
CA HIS A 17 -0.86 -9.15 -10.70
C HIS A 17 -0.11 -10.48 -10.54
N SER A 18 0.08 -11.18 -11.67
CA SER A 18 1.04 -12.29 -11.82
C SER A 18 2.48 -11.95 -11.37
N ALA A 19 3.31 -12.99 -11.19
CA ALA A 19 4.73 -12.83 -10.84
C ALA A 19 5.47 -11.97 -11.87
N GLY A 20 6.43 -11.14 -11.43
CA GLY A 20 7.30 -10.40 -12.35
C GLY A 20 6.64 -9.23 -13.09
N LYS A 21 5.42 -8.83 -12.74
CA LYS A 21 4.66 -7.76 -13.42
C LYS A 21 4.75 -6.38 -12.74
N GLY A 22 5.82 -6.12 -11.98
CA GLY A 22 6.11 -4.77 -11.46
C GLY A 22 5.35 -4.35 -10.19
N LYS A 23 4.74 -5.27 -9.44
CA LYS A 23 3.94 -4.94 -8.24
C LYS A 23 4.76 -4.25 -7.15
N SER A 24 5.84 -4.89 -6.70
CA SER A 24 6.70 -4.34 -5.65
C SER A 24 7.34 -3.01 -6.08
N GLU A 25 7.62 -2.85 -7.37
CA GLU A 25 8.15 -1.59 -7.91
C GLU A 25 7.11 -0.47 -7.96
N SER A 26 5.86 -0.80 -8.29
CA SER A 26 4.76 0.19 -8.22
C SER A 26 4.49 0.63 -6.78
N ALA A 27 4.53 -0.30 -5.82
CA ALA A 27 4.43 0.00 -4.38
C ALA A 27 5.62 0.84 -3.88
N ARG A 28 6.82 0.55 -4.39
CA ARG A 28 8.04 1.33 -4.13
C ARG A 28 7.90 2.76 -4.62
N GLN A 29 7.46 2.95 -5.87
CA GLN A 29 7.25 4.29 -6.38
C GLN A 29 6.19 5.03 -5.58
N PHE A 30 5.09 4.37 -5.22
CA PHE A 30 4.09 4.99 -4.33
C PHE A 30 4.74 5.50 -3.04
N ALA A 31 5.57 4.69 -2.39
CA ALA A 31 6.25 5.08 -1.16
C ALA A 31 7.22 6.25 -1.36
N LEU A 32 7.98 6.27 -2.46
CA LEU A 32 8.89 7.37 -2.80
C LEU A 32 8.12 8.68 -3.04
N GLU A 33 7.06 8.63 -3.84
CA GLU A 33 6.20 9.78 -4.14
C GLU A 33 5.49 10.28 -2.86
N LEU A 34 5.06 9.37 -1.98
CA LEU A 34 4.47 9.72 -0.69
C LEU A 34 5.44 10.53 0.18
N LEU A 35 6.67 10.03 0.37
CA LEU A 35 7.67 10.73 1.19
C LEU A 35 8.10 12.06 0.57
N ALA A 36 8.13 12.15 -0.76
CA ALA A 36 8.42 13.40 -1.47
C ALA A 36 7.29 14.43 -1.35
N ALA A 37 6.02 13.99 -1.44
CA ALA A 37 4.85 14.86 -1.32
C ALA A 37 4.63 15.35 0.12
N TYR A 38 5.05 14.56 1.11
CA TYR A 38 4.91 14.86 2.54
C TYR A 38 6.27 14.85 3.26
N PRO A 39 7.11 15.87 3.03
CA PRO A 39 8.46 15.93 3.62
C PRO A 39 8.42 16.06 5.15
N VAL A 40 7.32 16.60 5.70
CA VAL A 40 7.04 16.61 7.14
C VAL A 40 6.17 15.39 7.47
N HIS A 41 6.82 14.29 7.85
CA HIS A 41 6.16 13.04 8.25
C HIS A 41 6.83 12.47 9.51
N THR A 42 6.11 11.61 10.22
CA THR A 42 6.68 10.84 11.34
C THR A 42 7.13 9.48 10.82
N SER A 43 8.41 9.15 10.98
CA SER A 43 8.92 7.80 10.70
C SER A 43 8.49 6.83 11.80
N ILE A 44 7.87 5.71 11.44
CA ILE A 44 7.49 4.65 12.40
C ILE A 44 8.30 3.39 12.12
N ILE A 45 8.30 2.90 10.87
CA ILE A 45 9.15 1.79 10.42
C ILE A 45 9.55 2.02 8.95
N PRO A 46 10.82 1.91 8.57
CA PRO A 46 11.98 2.01 9.44
C PRO A 46 12.11 3.44 10.01
N THR A 47 13.02 3.62 10.97
CA THR A 47 13.39 4.94 11.52
C THR A 47 14.89 5.15 11.28
N PRO A 48 15.29 6.05 10.37
CA PRO A 48 14.45 6.95 9.56
C PRO A 48 13.66 6.22 8.46
N ALA A 49 12.58 6.85 7.98
CA ALA A 49 11.80 6.36 6.85
C ALA A 49 12.67 6.31 5.59
N VAL A 50 12.95 5.09 5.13
CA VAL A 50 13.77 4.82 3.95
C VAL A 50 13.08 3.76 3.13
N VAL A 51 13.00 4.01 1.82
CA VAL A 51 12.52 3.04 0.84
C VAL A 51 13.74 2.41 0.19
N PRO A 52 13.98 1.10 0.35
CA PRO A 52 15.14 0.45 -0.27
C PRO A 52 14.97 0.42 -1.79
N ALA A 53 16.09 0.45 -2.53
CA ALA A 53 16.08 0.42 -3.99
C ALA A 53 15.71 -0.96 -4.58
N ALA A 54 15.79 -2.02 -3.76
CA ALA A 54 15.52 -3.40 -4.15
C ALA A 54 14.93 -4.19 -2.98
N ASN A 55 14.54 -5.43 -3.26
CA ASN A 55 13.89 -6.37 -2.33
C ASN A 55 12.53 -5.90 -1.83
N ASP A 56 11.80 -6.81 -1.19
CA ASP A 56 10.58 -6.43 -0.54
C ASP A 56 10.84 -5.60 0.71
N PHE A 57 9.89 -4.71 1.01
CA PHE A 57 10.02 -3.74 2.09
C PHE A 57 8.69 -3.48 2.77
N ARG A 58 8.83 -2.95 3.98
CA ARG A 58 7.74 -2.40 4.77
C ARG A 58 8.07 -0.96 5.12
N LEU A 59 7.10 -0.08 4.93
CA LEU A 59 7.17 1.32 5.36
C LEU A 59 5.93 1.61 6.20
N VAL A 60 6.08 2.33 7.30
CA VAL A 60 5.01 2.86 8.14
C VAL A 60 5.39 4.28 8.50
N VAL A 61 4.54 5.24 8.15
CA VAL A 61 4.75 6.66 8.39
C VAL A 61 3.47 7.36 8.82
N GLY A 62 3.60 8.37 9.67
CA GLY A 62 2.53 9.32 9.98
C GLY A 62 2.55 10.48 9.00
N VAL A 63 1.47 10.66 8.25
CA VAL A 63 1.29 11.74 7.27
C VAL A 63 -0.07 12.39 7.52
N ASN A 64 -0.12 13.72 7.66
CA ASN A 64 -1.37 14.48 7.88
C ASN A 64 -2.25 13.92 9.02
N GLY A 65 -1.63 13.42 10.11
CA GLY A 65 -2.37 12.83 11.24
C GLY A 65 -3.02 11.46 10.93
N LYS A 66 -2.60 10.79 9.86
CA LYS A 66 -2.98 9.43 9.47
C LYS A 66 -1.76 8.51 9.45
N ILE A 67 -1.94 7.26 9.84
CA ILE A 67 -0.90 6.24 9.68
C ILE A 67 -1.03 5.54 8.34
N VAL A 68 0.00 5.67 7.51
CA VAL A 68 0.10 5.06 6.18
C VAL A 68 1.15 3.96 6.22
N ALA A 69 0.76 2.77 5.78
CA ALA A 69 1.65 1.62 5.68
C ALA A 69 1.78 1.12 4.24
N VAL A 70 2.97 0.61 3.89
CA VAL A 70 3.27 -0.06 2.63
C VAL A 70 3.83 -1.44 2.94
N GLU A 71 3.32 -2.47 2.29
CA GLU A 71 3.78 -3.86 2.38
C GLU A 71 3.98 -4.41 0.97
N SER A 72 5.24 -4.47 0.51
CA SER A 72 5.49 -4.89 -0.87
C SER A 72 5.54 -6.41 -1.06
N GLN A 73 5.78 -7.19 0.01
CA GLN A 73 5.89 -8.66 -0.09
C GLN A 73 4.50 -9.28 -0.26
N GLY A 74 4.15 -9.63 -1.50
CA GLY A 74 2.84 -10.18 -1.87
C GLY A 74 2.86 -11.62 -2.35
N ASP A 75 3.88 -12.39 -1.99
CA ASP A 75 4.04 -13.78 -2.41
C ASP A 75 3.35 -14.77 -1.44
N PRO A 76 2.76 -15.87 -1.96
CA PRO A 76 2.15 -16.91 -1.12
C PRO A 76 3.15 -17.54 -0.14
N TYR A 77 2.64 -18.11 0.95
CA TYR A 77 3.45 -18.78 1.98
C TYR A 77 4.47 -17.88 2.69
N THR A 78 4.36 -16.56 2.53
CA THR A 78 5.21 -15.61 3.26
C THR A 78 4.56 -15.14 4.56
N GLY A 79 3.28 -15.45 4.82
CA GLY A 79 2.54 -14.94 5.98
C GLY A 79 1.97 -13.53 5.77
N LEU A 80 1.51 -13.22 4.56
CA LEU A 80 0.96 -11.89 4.21
C LEU A 80 -0.20 -11.50 5.13
N GLN A 81 -1.10 -12.41 5.47
CA GLN A 81 -2.24 -12.12 6.34
C GLN A 81 -1.79 -11.56 7.70
N GLN A 82 -0.91 -12.27 8.41
CA GLN A 82 -0.38 -11.82 9.70
C GLN A 82 0.34 -10.47 9.57
N ARG A 83 1.08 -10.26 8.48
CA ARG A 83 1.76 -9.00 8.19
C ARG A 83 0.78 -7.83 8.02
N LEU A 84 -0.35 -8.03 7.34
CA LEU A 84 -1.39 -7.03 7.14
C LEU A 84 -2.20 -6.77 8.43
N GLU A 85 -2.50 -7.82 9.19
CA GLU A 85 -3.14 -7.72 10.51
C GLU A 85 -2.27 -6.93 11.49
N ASP A 86 -0.96 -7.16 11.49
CA ASP A 86 0.00 -6.39 12.29
C ASP A 86 -0.03 -4.89 11.93
N LEU A 87 -0.11 -4.55 10.63
CA LEU A 87 -0.26 -3.16 10.20
C LEU A 87 -1.58 -2.55 10.67
N ALA A 88 -2.69 -3.30 10.54
CA ALA A 88 -4.01 -2.83 10.91
C ALA A 88 -4.18 -2.65 12.43
N LEU A 89 -3.64 -3.56 13.24
CA LEU A 89 -3.90 -3.66 14.68
C LEU A 89 -2.78 -3.05 15.52
N LYS A 90 -1.52 -3.45 15.28
CA LYS A 90 -0.38 -3.01 16.10
C LYS A 90 0.09 -1.61 15.71
N HIS A 91 0.10 -1.31 14.42
CA HIS A 91 0.50 0.01 13.92
C HIS A 91 -0.68 0.97 13.74
N SER A 92 -1.92 0.49 13.96
CA SER A 92 -3.13 1.29 13.79
C SER A 92 -3.18 1.98 12.42
N ALA A 93 -2.71 1.30 11.38
CA ALA A 93 -2.72 1.85 10.02
C ALA A 93 -4.15 2.17 9.59
N GLU A 94 -4.29 3.29 8.88
CA GLU A 94 -5.55 3.76 8.34
C GLU A 94 -5.57 3.67 6.81
N LEU A 95 -4.39 3.73 6.21
CA LEU A 95 -4.14 3.44 4.81
C LEU A 95 -3.08 2.34 4.69
N ILE A 96 -3.40 1.24 4.02
CA ILE A 96 -2.44 0.18 3.71
C ILE A 96 -2.31 0.06 2.19
N VAL A 97 -1.11 0.23 1.64
CA VAL A 97 -0.81 -0.10 0.24
C VAL A 97 -0.04 -1.41 0.23
N CYS A 98 -0.61 -2.46 -0.37
CA CYS A 98 -0.02 -3.79 -0.35
C CYS A 98 -0.02 -4.43 -1.74
N THR A 99 0.84 -5.44 -1.93
CA THR A 99 0.81 -6.26 -3.14
C THR A 99 0.24 -7.66 -2.87
N CYS A 100 -0.35 -8.27 -3.89
CA CYS A 100 -0.83 -9.65 -3.82
C CYS A 100 -0.80 -10.32 -5.21
N ARG A 101 -1.03 -11.64 -5.24
CA ARG A 101 -1.22 -12.39 -6.49
C ARG A 101 -2.65 -12.19 -7.03
N THR A 102 -2.98 -12.88 -8.12
CA THR A 102 -4.30 -12.79 -8.77
C THR A 102 -5.36 -13.69 -8.12
N ARG A 103 -4.94 -14.63 -7.26
CA ARG A 103 -5.80 -15.60 -6.56
C ARG A 103 -5.09 -16.24 -5.37
N GLY A 104 -5.86 -16.94 -4.53
CA GLY A 104 -5.37 -17.75 -3.42
C GLY A 104 -5.01 -16.92 -2.19
N GLU A 105 -4.18 -17.52 -1.32
CA GLU A 105 -3.86 -17.02 0.04
C GLU A 105 -3.61 -15.51 0.12
N THR A 106 -2.84 -14.95 -0.82
CA THR A 106 -2.50 -13.52 -0.78
C THR A 106 -3.69 -12.60 -1.07
N VAL A 107 -4.65 -13.04 -1.90
CA VAL A 107 -5.89 -12.29 -2.17
C VAL A 107 -6.85 -12.43 -1.00
N ASP A 108 -6.88 -13.60 -0.37
CA ASP A 108 -7.69 -13.86 0.82
C ASP A 108 -7.18 -13.02 2.00
N ALA A 109 -5.86 -12.96 2.19
CA ALA A 109 -5.19 -12.12 3.18
C ALA A 109 -5.57 -10.63 3.05
N VAL A 110 -5.53 -10.10 1.83
CA VAL A 110 -5.96 -8.72 1.55
C VAL A 110 -7.45 -8.56 1.81
N SER A 111 -8.27 -9.50 1.34
CA SER A 111 -9.72 -9.47 1.54
C SER A 111 -10.12 -9.51 3.02
N ASN A 112 -9.32 -10.16 3.87
CA ASN A 112 -9.53 -10.21 5.31
C ASN A 112 -9.42 -8.85 6.00
N LEU A 113 -8.76 -7.85 5.39
CA LEU A 113 -8.72 -6.47 5.91
C LEU A 113 -10.11 -5.85 6.07
N ARG A 114 -11.12 -6.34 5.32
CA ARG A 114 -12.52 -5.93 5.52
C ARG A 114 -13.02 -6.23 6.94
N SER A 115 -12.56 -7.31 7.56
CA SER A 115 -12.89 -7.63 8.96
C SER A 115 -12.30 -6.63 9.97
N HIS A 116 -11.31 -5.84 9.54
CA HIS A 116 -10.69 -4.76 10.31
C HIS A 116 -11.20 -3.36 9.92
N GLY A 117 -12.31 -3.29 9.16
CA GLY A 117 -12.97 -2.04 8.79
C GLY A 117 -12.36 -1.32 7.59
N PHE A 118 -11.55 -2.01 6.77
CA PHE A 118 -10.97 -1.43 5.57
C PHE A 118 -11.91 -1.58 4.36
N GLU A 119 -12.09 -0.49 3.64
CA GLU A 119 -12.53 -0.51 2.26
C GLU A 119 -11.33 -0.83 1.34
N ILE A 120 -11.51 -1.72 0.36
CA ILE A 120 -10.41 -2.19 -0.48
C ILE A 120 -10.54 -1.68 -1.91
N ILE A 121 -9.57 -0.90 -2.33
CA ILE A 121 -9.36 -0.45 -3.71
C ILE A 121 -8.45 -1.47 -4.40
N TRP A 122 -9.00 -2.20 -5.36
CA TRP A 122 -8.24 -3.16 -6.16
C TRP A 122 -7.68 -2.51 -7.40
N THR A 123 -6.40 -2.71 -7.66
CA THR A 123 -5.75 -2.20 -8.87
C THR A 123 -4.67 -3.14 -9.38
N SER A 124 -4.56 -3.30 -10.70
CA SER A 124 -3.41 -3.97 -11.30
C SER A 124 -2.25 -3.00 -11.56
N THR A 125 -1.08 -3.53 -11.90
CA THR A 125 -0.01 -2.76 -12.57
C THR A 125 -0.39 -2.49 -14.03
N TYR A 126 0.36 -1.60 -14.68
CA TYR A 126 0.34 -1.49 -16.14
C TYR A 126 1.38 -2.46 -16.70
N GLU A 127 0.99 -3.36 -17.60
CA GLU A 127 1.88 -4.35 -18.21
C GLU A 127 2.31 -3.89 -19.59
N LEU A 128 3.63 -3.83 -19.81
CA LEU A 128 4.26 -3.47 -21.08
C LEU A 128 5.40 -4.45 -21.36
N ASP A 129 5.58 -4.82 -22.64
CA ASP A 129 6.59 -5.82 -23.03
C ASP A 129 8.03 -5.33 -22.85
N GLY A 130 8.27 -4.04 -23.02
CA GLY A 130 9.61 -3.45 -22.95
C GLY A 130 10.03 -3.13 -21.52
N ALA A 131 11.20 -3.62 -21.07
CA ALA A 131 11.69 -3.41 -19.70
C ALA A 131 11.83 -1.92 -19.32
N ALA A 132 12.35 -1.08 -20.22
CA ALA A 132 12.47 0.36 -19.98
C ALA A 132 11.10 1.03 -19.86
N GLN A 133 10.14 0.66 -20.70
CA GLN A 133 8.77 1.15 -20.66
C GLN A 133 8.05 0.65 -19.41
N GLN A 134 8.31 -0.59 -18.98
CA GLN A 134 7.74 -1.16 -17.76
C GLN A 134 8.19 -0.38 -16.51
N VAL A 135 9.44 0.09 -16.47
CA VAL A 135 9.91 1.00 -15.39
C VAL A 135 9.11 2.30 -15.39
N ILE A 136 8.91 2.93 -16.55
CA ILE A 136 8.09 4.15 -16.68
C ILE A 136 6.64 3.89 -16.23
N ALA A 137 6.07 2.74 -16.62
CA ALA A 137 4.74 2.32 -16.22
C ALA A 137 4.60 2.09 -14.71
N ASN A 138 5.57 1.43 -14.07
CA ASN A 138 5.59 1.27 -12.61
C ASN A 138 5.66 2.63 -11.92
N ASN A 139 6.47 3.55 -12.46
CA ASN A 139 6.60 4.89 -11.91
C ASN A 139 5.27 5.67 -12.02
N ALA A 140 4.66 5.64 -13.21
CA ALA A 140 3.36 6.24 -13.45
C ALA A 140 2.28 5.62 -12.55
N LYS A 141 2.37 4.31 -12.27
CA LYS A 141 1.41 3.62 -11.42
C LYS A 141 1.50 4.06 -9.96
N GLY A 142 2.69 4.11 -9.39
CA GLY A 142 2.88 4.57 -8.01
C GLY A 142 2.37 6.00 -7.81
N ARG A 143 2.68 6.90 -8.75
CA ARG A 143 2.16 8.27 -8.76
C ARG A 143 0.64 8.33 -8.91
N HIS A 144 0.07 7.52 -9.80
CA HIS A 144 -1.37 7.45 -9.98
C HIS A 144 -2.09 7.00 -8.70
N ILE A 145 -1.56 6.02 -7.98
CA ILE A 145 -2.12 5.58 -6.69
C ILE A 145 -2.14 6.74 -5.70
N LEU A 146 -1.04 7.49 -5.56
CA LEU A 146 -1.00 8.65 -4.66
C LEU A 146 -2.02 9.72 -5.08
N ASN A 147 -2.09 10.05 -6.37
CA ASN A 147 -3.04 11.02 -6.89
C ASN A 147 -4.49 10.61 -6.63
N LEU A 148 -4.84 9.34 -6.86
CA LEU A 148 -6.17 8.81 -6.57
C LEU A 148 -6.52 9.00 -5.10
N LEU A 149 -5.61 8.65 -4.18
CA LEU A 149 -5.83 8.77 -2.74
C LEU A 149 -6.03 10.23 -2.32
N GLN A 150 -5.31 11.17 -2.93
CA GLN A 150 -5.47 12.62 -2.70
C GLN A 150 -6.81 13.13 -3.23
N VAL A 151 -7.19 12.76 -4.46
CA VAL A 151 -8.47 13.15 -5.08
C VAL A 151 -9.67 12.65 -4.27
N LEU A 152 -9.55 11.46 -3.68
CA LEU A 152 -10.58 10.89 -2.81
C LEU A 152 -10.55 11.44 -1.37
N GLY A 153 -9.61 12.31 -1.01
CA GLY A 153 -9.46 12.83 0.36
C GLY A 153 -9.03 11.77 1.38
N ILE A 154 -8.46 10.65 0.92
CA ILE A 154 -7.98 9.55 1.76
C ILE A 154 -6.66 9.94 2.44
N ILE A 155 -5.85 10.81 1.83
CA ILE A 155 -4.59 11.33 2.38
C ILE A 155 -4.40 12.82 2.08
#